data_AF-A0A1V9FQR9-F1
#
_entry.id   AF-A0A1V9FQR9-F1
#
_cell.length_a   1.000
_cell.length_b   1.000
_cell.length_c   1.000
_cell.angle_alpha   90.00
_cell.angle_beta   90.00
_cell.angle_gamma   90.00
#
_symmetry.space_group_name_H-M   'P 1'
#
loop_
_entity.id
_entity.type
_entity.pdbx_description
1 polymer ?
#
loop_
_entity_poly.entity_id
_entity_poly.type
_entity_poly.pdbx_seq_one_letter_code
_entity_poly.pdbx_strand_id
1 'polypeptide(L)'
;MEPNPAAVDIQNSSVPVKTALTKITNWKEAFKRVVSKEKGSIPDFIPQAVFIPIPDIKALADKYSDKYGLKVAGVRAYFALDTPFFENKIRLMLVPVVETTTNYVPAYRDLIVVHEVQAPVEVVETSIYDFTKPCPDFCDTESILYNADEPVTKL
;
A
#
# COMPACT_ATOMS: atom_id res chain seq x y z
N MET A 1 23.39 16.50 7.32
CA MET A 1 22.12 15.75 7.28
C MET A 1 22.15 14.85 8.51
N GLU A 2 21.50 15.25 9.60
CA GLU A 2 21.45 14.41 10.80
C GLU A 2 20.54 13.20 10.54
N PRO A 3 20.95 11.98 10.96
CA PRO A 3 20.12 10.79 10.79
C PRO A 3 18.80 10.95 11.54
N ASN A 4 17.69 10.60 10.88
CA ASN A 4 16.36 10.61 11.49
C ASN A 4 16.37 9.69 12.73
N PRO A 5 16.15 10.19 13.95
CA PRO A 5 16.27 9.40 15.19
C PRO A 5 15.22 8.28 15.32
N ALA A 6 14.27 8.18 14.38
CA ALA A 6 13.25 7.12 14.31
C ALA A 6 13.43 6.15 13.13
N ALA A 7 14.52 6.23 12.36
CA ALA A 7 14.77 5.25 11.31
C ALA A 7 15.09 3.90 11.96
N VAL A 8 14.06 3.05 12.09
CA VAL A 8 14.23 1.65 12.49
C VAL A 8 15.24 1.04 11.54
N ASP A 9 16.31 0.45 12.08
CA ASP A 9 17.24 -0.35 11.28
C ASP A 9 16.41 -1.35 10.46
N ILE A 10 16.56 -1.31 9.14
CA ILE A 10 15.78 -2.16 8.24
C ILE A 10 15.97 -3.65 8.58
N GLN A 11 17.12 -4.02 9.15
CA GLN A 11 17.38 -5.37 9.63
C GLN A 11 16.42 -5.78 10.76
N ASN A 12 16.10 -4.86 11.67
CA ASN A 12 15.17 -5.09 12.78
C ASN A 12 13.71 -5.18 12.32
N SER A 13 13.40 -4.71 11.10
CA SER A 13 12.08 -4.85 10.48
C SER A 13 12.01 -6.00 9.47
N SER A 14 13.11 -6.72 9.25
CA SER A 14 13.16 -7.85 8.33
C SER A 14 12.40 -9.05 8.88
N VAL A 15 11.67 -9.75 8.01
CA VAL A 15 10.91 -10.95 8.37
C VAL A 15 11.57 -12.16 7.70
N PRO A 16 11.89 -13.24 8.45
CA PRO A 16 12.42 -14.45 7.85
C PRO A 16 11.50 -15.04 6.78
N VAL A 17 12.07 -15.57 5.69
CA VAL A 17 11.30 -16.08 4.54
C VAL A 17 10.21 -17.05 4.95
N LYS A 18 10.52 -18.05 5.79
CA LYS A 18 9.54 -19.02 6.30
C LYS A 18 8.35 -18.33 6.99
N THR A 19 8.63 -17.32 7.82
CA THR A 19 7.59 -16.56 8.52
C THR A 19 6.76 -15.72 7.54
N ALA A 20 7.37 -15.12 6.52
CA ALA A 20 6.66 -14.38 5.48
C ALA A 20 5.70 -15.30 4.71
N LEU A 21 6.18 -16.47 4.26
CA LEU A 21 5.37 -17.48 3.57
C LEU A 21 4.16 -17.93 4.41
N THR A 22 4.38 -18.25 5.69
CA THR A 22 3.28 -18.62 6.60
C THR A 22 2.24 -17.51 6.73
N LYS A 23 2.68 -16.25 6.88
CA LYS A 23 1.76 -15.11 6.98
C LYS A 23 0.93 -14.91 5.71
N ILE A 24 1.55 -15.04 4.54
CA ILE A 24 0.88 -14.93 3.24
C ILE A 24 -0.12 -16.07 3.04
N THR A 25 0.27 -17.30 3.36
CA THR A 25 -0.61 -18.48 3.31
C THR A 25 -1.84 -18.26 4.20
N ASN A 26 -1.63 -17.80 5.44
CA ASN A 26 -2.71 -17.51 6.38
C ASN A 26 -3.66 -16.43 5.85
N TRP A 27 -3.13 -15.39 5.19
CA TRP A 27 -3.95 -14.36 4.53
C TRP A 27 -4.83 -14.97 3.44
N LYS A 28 -4.25 -15.76 2.53
CA LYS A 28 -5.00 -16.40 1.43
C LYS A 28 -6.12 -17.28 1.98
N GLU A 29 -5.83 -18.10 2.98
CA GLU A 29 -6.82 -18.98 3.59
C GLU A 29 -7.92 -18.21 4.33
N ALA A 30 -7.58 -17.14 5.06
CA ALA A 30 -8.56 -16.28 5.71
C ALA A 30 -9.47 -15.59 4.69
N PHE A 31 -8.90 -15.04 3.61
CA PHE A 31 -9.64 -14.37 2.56
C PHE A 31 -10.60 -15.32 1.83
N LYS A 32 -10.12 -16.51 1.42
CA LYS A 32 -10.96 -17.57 0.82
C LYS A 32 -12.17 -17.87 1.70
N ARG A 33 -11.98 -18.03 3.01
CA ARG A 33 -13.07 -18.35 3.95
C ARG A 33 -14.11 -17.25 4.04
N VAL A 34 -13.70 -15.98 4.06
CA VAL A 34 -14.64 -14.84 4.11
C VAL A 34 -15.45 -14.78 2.82
N VAL A 35 -14.80 -14.78 1.68
CA VAL A 35 -15.49 -14.63 0.38
C VAL A 35 -16.34 -15.84 0.03
N SER A 36 -15.89 -17.06 0.36
CA SER A 36 -16.67 -18.28 0.09
C SER A 36 -17.96 -18.36 0.90
N LYS A 37 -17.99 -17.79 2.11
CA LYS A 37 -19.21 -17.70 2.92
C LYS A 37 -20.23 -16.76 2.29
N GLU A 38 -19.79 -15.68 1.67
CA GLU A 38 -20.67 -14.68 1.05
C GLU A 38 -21.16 -15.10 -0.34
N LYS A 39 -20.28 -15.67 -1.18
CA LYS A 39 -20.58 -16.02 -2.57
C LYS A 39 -20.96 -17.49 -2.81
N GLY A 40 -20.84 -18.35 -1.80
CA GLY A 40 -21.07 -19.80 -1.94
C GLY A 40 -20.04 -20.51 -2.84
N SER A 41 -18.97 -19.82 -3.25
CA SER A 41 -17.92 -20.31 -4.14
C SER A 41 -16.58 -19.66 -3.78
N ILE A 42 -15.49 -20.37 -4.07
CA ILE A 42 -14.13 -19.85 -3.86
C ILE A 42 -13.89 -18.75 -4.91
N PRO A 43 -13.36 -17.56 -4.52
CA PRO A 43 -13.07 -16.52 -5.49
C PRO A 43 -11.97 -16.97 -6.47
N ASP A 44 -12.17 -16.68 -7.76
CA ASP A 44 -11.19 -16.95 -8.82
C ASP A 44 -9.90 -16.14 -8.66
N PHE A 45 -9.94 -15.08 -7.86
CA PHE A 45 -8.83 -14.18 -7.60
C PHE A 45 -8.71 -13.83 -6.12
N ILE A 46 -7.48 -13.88 -5.62
CA ILE A 46 -7.12 -13.46 -4.26
C ILE A 46 -6.10 -12.33 -4.40
N PRO A 47 -6.38 -11.13 -3.88
CA PRO A 47 -5.40 -10.06 -3.83
C PRO A 47 -4.20 -10.49 -2.99
N GLN A 48 -3.01 -10.51 -3.60
CA GLN A 48 -1.79 -10.98 -2.94
C GLN A 48 -0.80 -9.86 -2.67
N ALA A 49 -0.60 -8.99 -3.67
CA ALA A 49 0.32 -7.87 -3.58
C ALA A 49 -0.09 -6.77 -4.57
N VAL A 50 0.49 -5.59 -4.36
CA VAL A 50 0.56 -4.53 -5.35
C VAL A 50 2.02 -4.14 -5.52
N PHE A 51 2.42 -3.88 -6.76
CA PHE A 51 3.73 -3.31 -7.01
C PHE A 51 3.63 -1.79 -7.00
N ILE A 52 4.52 -1.15 -6.22
CA ILE A 52 4.65 0.30 -6.14
C ILE A 52 6.11 0.66 -6.44
N PRO A 53 6.39 1.37 -7.54
CA PRO A 53 7.74 1.83 -7.85
C PRO A 53 8.29 2.79 -6.81
N ILE A 54 9.55 2.58 -6.39
CA ILE A 54 10.27 3.52 -5.51
C ILE A 54 10.34 4.95 -6.09
N PRO A 55 10.56 5.16 -7.41
CA PRO A 55 10.53 6.50 -7.99
C PRO A 55 9.22 7.24 -7.74
N ASP A 56 8.08 6.55 -7.75
CA ASP A 56 6.76 7.17 -7.52
C ASP A 56 6.63 7.61 -6.06
N ILE A 57 7.11 6.79 -5.11
CA ILE A 57 7.17 7.17 -3.69
C ILE A 57 8.08 8.39 -3.47
N LYS A 58 9.22 8.46 -4.15
CA LYS A 58 10.13 9.61 -4.07
C LYS A 58 9.51 10.87 -4.66
N ALA A 59 8.88 10.74 -5.83
CA ALA A 59 8.19 11.85 -6.49
C ALA A 59 7.10 12.48 -5.60
N LEU A 60 6.42 11.67 -4.78
CA LEU A 60 5.51 12.21 -3.76
C LEU A 60 6.26 13.09 -2.75
N ALA A 61 7.33 12.59 -2.14
CA ALA A 61 8.08 13.35 -1.15
C ALA A 61 8.62 14.68 -1.75
N ASP A 62 9.20 14.60 -2.95
CA ASP A 62 9.79 15.75 -3.65
C ASP A 62 8.72 16.79 -3.99
N LYS A 63 7.57 16.38 -4.56
CA LYS A 63 6.47 17.29 -4.90
C LYS A 63 6.01 18.14 -3.72
N TYR A 64 5.85 17.55 -2.53
CA TYR A 64 5.36 18.31 -1.37
C TYR A 64 6.44 19.13 -0.67
N SER A 65 7.68 18.65 -0.71
CA SER A 65 8.84 19.42 -0.27
C SER A 65 8.98 20.69 -1.11
N ASP A 66 9.00 20.56 -2.44
CA ASP A 66 9.29 21.67 -3.35
C ASP A 66 8.12 22.64 -3.47
N LYS A 67 6.88 22.14 -3.53
CA LYS A 67 5.70 22.98 -3.77
C LYS A 67 5.15 23.65 -2.50
N TYR A 68 5.30 23.03 -1.33
CA TYR A 68 4.69 23.53 -0.08
C TYR A 68 5.68 23.73 1.07
N GLY A 69 6.97 23.42 0.88
CA GLY A 69 7.95 23.45 1.97
C GLY A 69 7.64 22.42 3.06
N LEU A 70 6.87 21.37 2.75
CA LEU A 70 6.44 20.37 3.71
C LEU A 70 7.37 19.16 3.68
N LYS A 71 7.86 18.76 4.86
CA LYS A 71 8.63 17.52 5.01
C LYS A 71 7.66 16.33 5.13
N VAL A 72 7.57 15.55 4.05
CA VAL A 72 6.85 14.27 4.07
C VAL A 72 7.61 13.27 4.95
N ALA A 73 6.93 12.74 5.97
CA ALA A 73 7.45 11.75 6.90
C ALA A 73 7.26 10.31 6.39
N GLY A 74 6.32 10.09 5.49
CA GLY A 74 6.06 8.78 4.89
C GLY A 74 4.87 8.78 3.94
N VAL A 75 4.38 7.59 3.61
CA VAL A 75 3.19 7.38 2.78
C VAL A 75 2.27 6.40 3.49
N ARG A 76 0.97 6.71 3.51
CA ARG A 76 -0.09 5.79 3.95
C ARG A 76 -0.78 5.20 2.74
N ALA A 77 -1.06 3.91 2.79
CA ALA A 77 -1.76 3.18 1.74
C ALA A 77 -3.15 2.77 2.24
N TYR A 78 -4.19 3.15 1.51
CA TYR A 78 -5.58 2.78 1.78
C TYR A 78 -6.06 1.74 0.78
N PHE A 79 -6.65 0.64 1.26
CA PHE A 79 -7.31 -0.33 0.40
C PHE A 79 -8.54 0.32 -0.26
N ALA A 80 -8.65 0.18 -1.58
CA ALA A 80 -9.76 0.71 -2.36
C ALA A 80 -10.25 -0.30 -3.39
N LEU A 81 -11.52 -0.14 -3.77
CA LEU A 81 -12.19 -0.87 -4.84
C LEU A 81 -12.96 0.14 -5.69
N ASP A 82 -13.00 -0.08 -7.00
CA ASP A 82 -13.76 0.75 -7.94
C ASP A 82 -15.28 0.51 -7.81
N THR A 83 -15.66 -0.71 -7.38
CA THR A 83 -17.05 -1.12 -7.14
C THR A 83 -17.14 -1.81 -5.77
N PRO A 84 -18.33 -1.90 -5.14
CA PRO A 84 -18.50 -2.63 -3.88
C PRO A 84 -18.36 -4.16 -4.03
N PHE A 85 -17.89 -4.62 -5.19
CA PHE A 85 -17.67 -6.02 -5.50
C PHE A 85 -16.17 -6.28 -5.65
N PHE A 86 -15.72 -7.41 -5.10
CA PHE A 86 -14.37 -7.93 -5.35
C PHE A 86 -14.32 -8.51 -6.77
N GLU A 87 -14.31 -7.64 -7.79
CA GLU A 87 -14.15 -7.93 -9.22
C GLU A 87 -12.68 -7.74 -9.64
N ASN A 88 -11.78 -8.35 -8.84
CA ASN A 88 -10.40 -8.64 -9.21
C ASN A 88 -9.40 -7.48 -9.26
N LYS A 89 -9.66 -6.31 -8.66
CA LYS A 89 -8.64 -5.25 -8.57
C LYS A 89 -8.71 -4.51 -7.23
N ILE A 90 -7.95 -4.99 -6.23
CA ILE A 90 -7.63 -4.13 -5.07
C ILE A 90 -6.66 -3.05 -5.55
N ARG A 91 -6.98 -1.81 -5.22
CA ARG A 91 -6.07 -0.66 -5.38
C ARG A 91 -5.54 -0.23 -4.01
N LEU A 92 -4.35 0.35 -3.99
CA LEU A 92 -3.87 1.08 -2.81
C LEU A 92 -3.77 2.57 -3.14
N MET A 93 -4.64 3.36 -2.52
CA MET A 93 -4.58 4.81 -2.61
C MET A 93 -3.47 5.31 -1.68
N LEU A 94 -2.42 5.89 -2.27
CA LEU A 94 -1.27 6.42 -1.56
C LEU A 94 -1.48 7.88 -1.20
N VAL A 95 -1.28 8.18 0.08
CA VAL A 95 -1.43 9.53 0.64
C VAL A 95 -0.14 9.92 1.37
N PRO A 96 0.46 11.08 1.06
CA PRO A 96 1.61 11.57 1.81
C PRO A 96 1.25 11.81 3.27
N VAL A 97 2.18 11.47 4.17
CA VAL A 97 2.02 11.65 5.61
C VAL A 97 3.01 12.70 6.07
N VAL A 98 2.54 13.66 6.86
CA VAL A 98 3.37 14.68 7.51
C VAL A 98 3.39 14.47 9.01
N GLU A 99 4.52 14.78 9.63
CA GLU A 99 4.62 14.84 11.07
C GLU A 99 4.07 16.18 11.57
N THR A 100 3.19 16.13 12.55
CA THR A 100 2.59 17.30 13.20
C THR A 100 2.78 17.18 14.69
N THR A 101 3.03 18.28 15.38
CA THR A 101 3.15 18.28 16.84
C THR A 101 1.85 18.77 17.45
N THR A 102 1.18 17.94 18.23
CA THR A 102 0.01 18.34 19.03
C THR A 102 0.32 18.05 20.49
N ASN A 103 0.29 19.07 21.36
CA ASN A 103 0.62 18.93 22.80
C ASN A 103 1.99 18.26 23.06
N TYR A 104 3.03 18.63 22.30
CA TYR A 104 4.39 18.06 22.38
C TYR A 104 4.51 16.57 22.03
N VAL A 105 3.45 15.96 21.50
CA VAL A 105 3.48 14.58 21.01
C VAL A 105 3.52 14.61 19.47
N PRO A 106 4.51 13.95 18.84
CA PRO A 106 4.55 13.82 17.39
C PRO A 106 3.38 12.93 16.93
N ALA A 107 2.65 13.41 15.93
CA ALA A 107 1.50 12.75 15.33
C ALA A 107 1.63 12.75 13.81
N TYR A 108 1.41 11.59 13.19
CA TYR A 108 1.52 11.39 11.75
C TYR A 108 0.16 11.51 11.08
N ARG A 109 -0.05 12.60 10.34
CA ARG A 109 -1.33 12.93 9.71
C ARG A 109 -1.23 12.83 8.20
N ASP A 110 -2.34 12.43 7.59
CA ASP A 110 -2.46 12.44 6.14
C ASP A 110 -2.52 13.88 5.64
N LEU A 111 -1.70 14.16 4.63
CA LEU A 111 -1.71 15.43 3.94
C LEU A 111 -2.72 15.35 2.79
N ILE A 112 -3.96 15.75 3.05
CA ILE A 112 -5.02 15.87 2.04
C ILE A 112 -5.08 17.31 1.54
N VAL A 113 -4.59 17.54 0.32
CA VAL A 113 -4.64 18.84 -0.37
C VAL A 113 -5.65 18.72 -1.51
N VAL A 114 -6.55 19.69 -1.58
CA VAL A 114 -7.63 19.80 -2.57
C VAL A 114 -7.29 21.02 -3.43
N HIS A 115 -6.93 20.81 -4.69
CA HIS A 115 -6.63 21.87 -5.63
C HIS A 115 -7.93 22.33 -6.28
N GLU A 116 -8.22 23.64 -6.16
CA GLU A 116 -9.38 24.31 -6.77
C GLU A 116 -10.72 24.03 -6.08
N VAL A 117 -11.10 24.92 -5.16
CA VAL A 117 -12.34 24.86 -4.37
C VAL A 117 -13.60 25.17 -5.21
N GLN A 118 -13.43 25.58 -6.46
CA GLN A 118 -14.53 26.03 -7.34
C GLN A 118 -14.88 25.03 -8.46
N ALA A 119 -14.15 23.92 -8.58
CA ALA A 119 -14.49 22.85 -9.51
C ALA A 119 -15.54 21.90 -8.89
N PRO A 120 -16.36 21.20 -9.70
CA PRO A 120 -17.14 20.07 -9.20
C PRO A 120 -16.19 19.07 -8.51
N VAL A 121 -16.61 18.47 -7.40
CA VAL A 121 -15.78 17.55 -6.57
C VAL A 121 -15.08 16.46 -7.41
N GLU A 122 -15.71 16.05 -8.52
CA GLU A 122 -15.21 15.05 -9.47
C GLU A 122 -14.00 15.49 -10.31
N VAL A 123 -13.67 16.78 -10.35
CA VAL A 123 -12.58 17.36 -11.17
C VAL A 123 -11.45 17.91 -10.30
N VAL A 124 -11.58 17.82 -8.98
CA VAL A 124 -10.58 18.35 -8.05
C VAL A 124 -9.37 17.44 -8.01
N GLU A 125 -8.21 17.97 -8.40
CA GLU A 125 -6.94 17.29 -8.14
C GLU A 125 -6.69 17.21 -6.64
N THR A 126 -6.47 15.99 -6.13
CA THR A 126 -6.17 15.75 -4.73
C THR A 126 -4.74 15.26 -4.54
N SER A 127 -4.31 15.22 -3.27
CA SER A 127 -3.07 14.56 -2.86
C SER A 127 -3.19 13.05 -2.64
N ILE A 128 -4.21 12.42 -3.21
CA ILE A 128 -4.46 10.99 -3.16
C ILE A 128 -4.05 10.41 -4.52
N TYR A 129 -3.19 9.39 -4.53
CA TYR A 129 -2.59 8.85 -5.75
C TYR A 129 -2.84 7.36 -5.88
N ASP A 130 -3.15 6.90 -7.09
CA ASP A 130 -3.15 5.47 -7.42
C ASP A 130 -1.97 5.14 -8.35
N PHE A 131 -0.88 4.69 -7.76
CA PHE A 131 0.26 4.14 -8.51
C PHE A 131 0.21 2.60 -8.59
N THR A 132 -0.88 1.99 -8.12
CA THR A 132 -0.87 0.54 -7.93
C THR A 132 -1.01 -0.22 -9.22
N LYS A 133 -0.08 -1.16 -9.37
CA LYS A 133 -0.11 -2.20 -10.37
C LYS A 133 -0.50 -3.51 -9.66
N PRO A 134 -1.80 -3.87 -9.63
CA PRO A 134 -2.26 -5.03 -8.87
C PRO A 134 -1.80 -6.35 -9.50
N CYS A 135 -1.58 -7.38 -8.67
CA CYS A 135 -1.49 -8.76 -9.15
C CYS A 135 -2.84 -9.20 -9.74
N PRO A 136 -2.88 -10.09 -10.75
CA PRO A 136 -1.74 -10.79 -11.35
C PRO A 136 -1.12 -10.04 -12.54
N ASP A 137 -1.75 -8.97 -13.02
CA ASP A 137 -1.40 -8.28 -14.27
C ASP A 137 0.07 -7.78 -14.31
N PHE A 138 0.66 -7.51 -13.15
CA PHE A 138 2.02 -6.97 -13.03
C PHE A 138 2.88 -7.73 -12.01
N CYS A 139 2.49 -8.94 -11.63
CA CYS A 139 3.19 -9.66 -10.58
C CYS A 139 4.21 -10.66 -11.10
N ASP A 140 5.28 -10.77 -10.32
CA ASP A 140 6.30 -11.79 -10.49
C ASP A 140 5.70 -13.15 -10.07
N THR A 141 5.19 -13.88 -11.06
CA THR A 141 4.63 -15.22 -10.87
C THR A 141 5.69 -16.26 -10.52
N GLU A 142 6.98 -15.95 -10.62
CA GLU A 142 8.07 -16.84 -10.21
C GLU A 142 8.44 -16.64 -8.72
N SER A 143 7.95 -15.56 -8.10
CA SER A 143 8.21 -15.27 -6.69
C SER A 143 7.70 -16.36 -5.76
N ILE A 144 8.56 -16.82 -4.85
CA ILE A 144 8.17 -17.76 -3.78
C ILE A 144 7.04 -17.21 -2.90
N LEU A 145 6.90 -15.88 -2.81
CA LEU A 145 5.84 -15.23 -2.04
C LEU A 145 4.50 -15.28 -2.78
N TYR A 146 4.53 -15.24 -4.11
CA TYR A 146 3.35 -15.40 -4.95
C TYR A 146 2.87 -16.87 -4.90
N ASN A 147 3.79 -17.81 -5.02
CA ASN A 147 3.53 -19.25 -4.97
C ASN A 147 3.61 -19.85 -3.56
N ALA A 148 3.32 -19.08 -2.51
CA ALA A 148 3.52 -19.50 -1.11
C ALA A 148 2.76 -20.79 -0.71
N ASP A 149 1.76 -21.20 -1.49
CA ASP A 149 0.97 -22.40 -1.27
C ASP A 149 1.58 -23.66 -1.94
N GLU A 150 2.60 -23.49 -2.78
CA GLU A 150 3.30 -24.57 -3.46
C GLU A 150 4.55 -25.01 -2.67
N PRO A 151 4.89 -26.31 -2.67
CA PRO A 151 6.11 -26.79 -2.03
C PRO A 151 7.34 -26.16 -2.71
N VAL A 152 8.09 -25.35 -1.95
CA VAL A 152 9.30 -24.66 -2.40
C VAL A 152 10.27 -25.66 -3.02
N THR A 153 10.39 -25.65 -4.34
CA THR A 153 11.16 -26.67 -5.08
C THR A 153 12.47 -26.17 -5.69
N LYS A 154 12.78 -24.87 -5.65
CA LYS A 154 14.13 -24.33 -5.96
C LYS A 154 14.25 -22.84 -5.60
N LEU A 155 15.48 -22.44 -5.25
CA LEU A 155 15.98 -21.07 -5.21
C LEU A 155 16.79 -20.79 -6.48
#